data_AF-A0A914G261-F1
#
_entry.id   AF-A0A914G261-F1
#
_cell.length_a   1.000
_cell.length_b   1.000
_cell.length_c   1.000
_cell.angle_alpha   90.00
_cell.angle_beta   90.00
_cell.angle_gamma   90.00
#
_symmetry.space_group_name_H-M   'P 1'
#
loop_
_entity.id
_entity.type
_entity.pdbx_description
1 polymer ?
#
loop_
_entity_poly.entity_id
_entity_poly.type
_entity_poly.pdbx_seq_one_letter_code
_entity_poly.pdbx_strand_id
1 'polypeptide(L)'
;MAQIRTIAPPSRPTVPSRNVPAPSRAPVLQRAIPSRPTITRLSCEICDTTLDRLQTYLEHMQHNHKKLEGKTLSDMQQGAPLACSRCKDRFWCYDGLERHLVMAHGLVTQEFLRKAQNKQDGGRCQICKKQYAFNMLQHLVQEHQKNLCSAEIRYSCDVCQYSTTVYQELETHLLQHPKTNGTSKAAS
;
A
#
# COMPACT_ATOMS: atom_id res chain seq x y z
N MET A 1 56.42 22.39 -11.13
CA MET A 1 56.05 23.19 -12.33
C MET A 1 55.36 22.26 -13.31
N ALA A 2 54.02 22.27 -13.34
CA ALA A 2 53.22 21.47 -14.24
C ALA A 2 52.17 22.40 -14.88
N GLN A 3 52.22 22.51 -16.21
CA GLN A 3 51.43 23.44 -17.01
C GLN A 3 50.04 22.83 -17.29
N ILE A 4 48.99 23.57 -16.95
CA ILE A 4 47.59 23.23 -17.22
C ILE A 4 47.23 23.77 -18.62
N ARG A 5 46.81 22.90 -19.53
CA ARG A 5 46.31 23.25 -20.87
C ARG A 5 44.79 23.46 -20.83
N THR A 6 44.34 24.66 -21.18
CA THR A 6 42.92 25.04 -21.26
C THR A 6 42.34 24.58 -22.60
N ILE A 7 41.19 23.88 -22.57
CA ILE A 7 40.44 23.42 -23.75
C ILE A 7 39.21 24.34 -23.94
N ALA A 8 39.01 24.83 -25.17
CA ALA A 8 37.91 25.72 -25.56
C ALA A 8 36.60 24.97 -25.85
N PRO A 9 35.41 25.58 -25.65
CA PRO A 9 34.12 24.94 -25.89
C PRO A 9 33.65 25.00 -27.36
N PRO A 10 32.84 24.03 -27.84
CA PRO A 10 32.34 24.02 -29.21
C PRO A 10 31.10 24.91 -29.42
N SER A 11 31.03 25.49 -30.62
CA SER A 11 29.98 26.39 -31.14
C SER A 11 28.71 25.65 -31.61
N ARG A 12 27.57 26.33 -31.48
CA ARG A 12 26.21 25.82 -31.73
C ARG A 12 25.75 26.14 -33.17
N PRO A 13 25.10 25.23 -33.91
CA PRO A 13 24.54 25.54 -35.23
C PRO A 13 23.15 26.20 -35.14
N THR A 14 22.94 27.20 -35.99
CA THR A 14 21.71 27.99 -36.16
C THR A 14 20.77 27.30 -37.18
N VAL A 15 19.48 27.20 -36.87
CA VAL A 15 18.43 26.66 -37.78
C VAL A 15 17.42 27.76 -38.14
N PRO A 16 16.96 27.88 -39.39
CA PRO A 16 16.11 29.00 -39.83
C PRO A 16 14.62 28.75 -39.60
N SER A 17 13.92 29.86 -39.34
CA SER A 17 12.49 29.98 -39.05
C SER A 17 11.61 29.90 -40.31
N ARG A 18 10.48 29.19 -40.25
CA ARG A 18 9.41 29.24 -41.25
C ARG A 18 8.04 29.32 -40.57
N ASN A 19 7.22 30.26 -41.05
CA ASN A 19 5.99 30.75 -40.43
C ASN A 19 4.72 30.20 -41.15
N VAL A 20 3.70 29.81 -40.35
CA VAL A 20 2.22 30.03 -40.54
C VAL A 20 1.50 29.17 -41.63
N PRO A 21 0.15 28.91 -41.63
CA PRO A 21 -0.98 29.26 -40.73
C PRO A 21 -1.89 28.10 -40.23
N ALA A 22 -2.84 28.43 -39.32
CA ALA A 22 -4.04 27.67 -38.93
C ALA A 22 -5.16 27.72 -40.01
N PRO A 23 -6.18 26.82 -39.98
CA PRO A 23 -7.48 27.23 -39.41
C PRO A 23 -8.35 26.13 -38.77
N SER A 24 -9.42 26.61 -38.13
CA SER A 24 -10.49 26.01 -37.32
C SER A 24 -11.28 24.84 -37.93
N ARG A 25 -11.80 23.95 -37.04
CA ARG A 25 -13.21 23.50 -37.01
C ARG A 25 -13.51 22.61 -35.79
N ALA A 26 -14.49 22.99 -35.00
CA ALA A 26 -15.10 22.19 -33.94
C ALA A 26 -16.08 21.14 -34.52
N PRO A 27 -16.25 19.99 -33.84
CA PRO A 27 -17.60 19.42 -33.76
C PRO A 27 -17.98 18.92 -32.36
N VAL A 28 -19.21 19.29 -31.97
CA VAL A 28 -20.27 18.48 -31.37
C VAL A 28 -20.03 17.87 -29.97
N LEU A 29 -20.81 18.39 -29.02
CA LEU A 29 -21.14 17.80 -27.71
C LEU A 29 -21.68 16.38 -27.89
N GLN A 30 -20.85 15.37 -27.65
CA GLN A 30 -21.36 14.03 -27.34
C GLN A 30 -21.69 13.98 -25.84
N ARG A 31 -22.99 13.85 -25.57
CA ARG A 31 -23.52 13.48 -24.24
C ARG A 31 -22.77 12.24 -23.74
N ALA A 32 -22.06 12.39 -22.63
CA ALA A 32 -21.52 11.27 -21.88
C ALA A 32 -22.68 10.37 -21.43
N ILE A 33 -22.69 9.14 -21.93
CA ILE A 33 -23.50 8.04 -21.39
C ILE A 33 -23.01 7.82 -19.94
N PRO A 34 -23.88 7.69 -18.93
CA PRO A 34 -23.43 7.37 -17.59
C PRO A 34 -22.72 6.03 -17.61
N SER A 35 -21.41 6.08 -17.36
CA SER A 35 -20.53 4.93 -17.22
C SER A 35 -21.13 3.97 -16.19
N ARG A 36 -21.34 2.73 -16.64
CA ARG A 36 -21.60 1.53 -15.82
C ARG A 36 -20.80 1.62 -14.50
N PRO A 37 -21.40 1.35 -13.32
CA PRO A 37 -20.68 1.50 -12.06
C PRO A 37 -19.42 0.62 -12.10
N THR A 38 -18.25 1.27 -12.04
CA THR A 38 -16.95 0.61 -11.96
C THR A 38 -16.95 -0.19 -10.66
N ILE A 39 -17.15 -1.51 -10.74
CA ILE A 39 -17.05 -2.39 -9.59
C ILE A 39 -15.59 -2.34 -9.11
N THR A 40 -15.35 -1.64 -8.01
CA THR A 40 -14.06 -1.64 -7.33
C THR A 40 -13.83 -3.02 -6.71
N ARG A 41 -13.06 -3.86 -7.41
CA ARG A 41 -12.63 -5.16 -6.88
C ARG A 41 -11.67 -4.96 -5.71
N LEU A 42 -11.91 -5.65 -4.62
CA LEU A 42 -11.10 -5.62 -3.39
C LEU A 42 -10.22 -6.87 -3.33
N SER A 43 -8.91 -6.69 -3.14
CA SER A 43 -7.98 -7.82 -2.94
C SER A 43 -7.76 -8.07 -1.45
N CYS A 44 -7.92 -9.32 -1.00
CA CYS A 44 -7.55 -9.73 0.35
C CYS A 44 -6.06 -9.46 0.62
N GLU A 45 -5.76 -8.73 1.69
CA GLU A 45 -4.40 -8.37 2.10
C GLU A 45 -3.56 -9.56 2.61
N ILE A 46 -4.19 -10.71 2.92
CA ILE A 46 -3.52 -11.93 3.39
C ILE A 46 -3.28 -12.92 2.25
N CYS A 47 -4.30 -13.23 1.44
CA CYS A 47 -4.23 -14.29 0.43
C CYS A 47 -4.36 -13.83 -1.03
N ASP A 48 -4.49 -12.52 -1.28
CA ASP A 48 -4.68 -11.90 -2.60
C ASP A 48 -5.93 -12.36 -3.37
N THR A 49 -6.87 -13.06 -2.72
CA THR A 49 -8.17 -13.37 -3.34
C THR A 49 -8.89 -12.08 -3.68
N THR A 50 -9.36 -11.97 -4.93
CA THR A 50 -10.12 -10.81 -5.41
C THR A 50 -11.60 -11.01 -5.14
N LEU A 51 -12.24 -10.00 -4.57
CA LEU A 51 -13.63 -10.02 -4.10
C LEU A 51 -14.36 -8.81 -4.67
N ASP A 52 -15.60 -8.98 -5.10
CA ASP A 52 -16.31 -7.94 -5.86
C ASP A 52 -17.06 -6.93 -4.98
N ARG A 53 -17.24 -7.22 -3.68
CA ARG A 53 -18.00 -6.37 -2.74
C ARG A 53 -17.36 -6.34 -1.36
N LEU A 54 -17.58 -5.23 -0.63
CA LEU A 54 -17.09 -5.05 0.74
C LEU A 54 -17.67 -6.10 1.71
N GLN A 55 -18.94 -6.49 1.52
CA GLN A 55 -19.58 -7.53 2.33
C GLN A 55 -18.88 -8.89 2.17
N THR A 56 -18.66 -9.32 0.92
CA THR A 56 -17.94 -10.56 0.65
C THR A 56 -16.50 -10.51 1.14
N TYR A 57 -15.88 -9.31 1.17
CA TYR A 57 -14.57 -9.10 1.78
C TYR A 57 -14.60 -9.30 3.30
N LEU A 58 -15.56 -8.69 3.99
CA LEU A 58 -15.73 -8.86 5.44
C LEU A 58 -15.93 -10.34 5.81
N GLU A 59 -16.89 -10.99 5.16
CA GLU A 59 -17.19 -12.40 5.39
C GLU A 59 -15.98 -13.28 5.08
N HIS A 60 -15.23 -12.99 4.00
CA HIS A 60 -13.99 -13.69 3.68
C HIS A 60 -12.96 -13.58 4.81
N MET A 61 -12.72 -12.37 5.32
CA MET A 61 -11.76 -12.12 6.40
C MET A 61 -12.16 -12.82 7.70
N GLN A 62 -13.46 -12.83 8.03
CA GLN A 62 -13.98 -13.48 9.23
C GLN A 62 -13.90 -15.01 9.15
N HIS A 63 -14.31 -15.61 8.04
CA HIS A 63 -14.37 -17.07 7.94
C HIS A 63 -13.00 -17.72 7.66
N ASN A 64 -12.20 -17.13 6.76
CA ASN A 64 -10.98 -17.76 6.25
C ASN A 64 -9.75 -17.39 7.09
N HIS A 65 -9.72 -16.17 7.64
CA HIS A 65 -8.55 -15.65 8.35
C HIS A 65 -8.80 -15.43 9.85
N LYS A 66 -10.05 -15.56 10.31
CA LYS A 66 -10.45 -15.24 11.69
C LYS A 66 -10.02 -13.83 12.09
N LYS A 67 -10.16 -12.89 11.16
CA LYS A 67 -9.88 -11.46 11.35
C LYS A 67 -11.16 -10.65 11.21
N LEU A 68 -11.18 -9.47 11.81
CA LEU A 68 -12.35 -8.59 11.83
C LEU A 68 -13.59 -9.25 12.48
N GLU A 69 -13.38 -10.15 13.44
CA GLU A 69 -14.47 -10.77 14.19
C GLU A 69 -15.27 -9.69 14.94
N GLY A 70 -16.59 -9.72 14.82
CA GLY A 70 -17.48 -8.72 15.40
C GLY A 70 -17.53 -7.36 14.68
N LYS A 71 -16.73 -7.14 13.63
CA LYS A 71 -16.87 -5.94 12.78
C LYS A 71 -18.09 -6.06 11.87
N THR A 72 -18.77 -4.93 11.69
CA THR A 72 -19.94 -4.80 10.82
C THR A 72 -19.56 -4.12 9.50
N LEU A 73 -20.47 -4.17 8.52
CA LEU A 73 -20.31 -3.43 7.27
C LEU A 73 -20.15 -1.91 7.48
N SER A 74 -20.81 -1.34 8.49
CA SER A 74 -20.69 0.08 8.84
C SER A 74 -19.28 0.41 9.35
N ASP A 75 -18.67 -0.48 10.12
CA ASP A 75 -17.28 -0.32 10.56
C ASP A 75 -16.32 -0.35 9.36
N MET A 76 -16.63 -1.16 8.34
CA MET A 76 -15.80 -1.24 7.14
C MET A 76 -15.85 0.04 6.28
N GLN A 77 -16.91 0.84 6.38
CA GLN A 77 -17.04 2.09 5.63
C GLN A 77 -16.15 3.21 6.19
N GLN A 78 -15.70 3.10 7.43
CA GLN A 78 -14.77 4.07 8.06
C GLN A 78 -13.35 3.95 7.51
N GLY A 79 -13.06 2.87 6.78
CA GLY A 79 -11.73 2.58 6.24
C GLY A 79 -10.84 1.81 7.21
N ALA A 80 -9.78 1.24 6.66
CA ALA A 80 -8.85 0.40 7.39
C ALA A 80 -8.11 1.19 8.48
N PRO A 81 -8.04 0.70 9.73
CA PRO A 81 -7.48 1.45 10.84
C PRO A 81 -5.95 1.48 10.88
N LEU A 82 -5.27 0.51 10.28
CA LEU A 82 -3.81 0.41 10.38
C LEU A 82 -3.16 1.09 9.19
N ALA A 83 -2.42 2.16 9.43
CA ALA A 83 -1.63 2.83 8.40
C ALA A 83 -0.22 2.24 8.32
N CYS A 84 0.32 2.14 7.11
CA CYS A 84 1.75 1.91 6.93
C CYS A 84 2.55 3.15 7.35
N SER A 85 3.65 2.97 8.08
CA SER A 85 4.51 4.08 8.52
C SER A 85 5.40 4.66 7.40
N ARG A 86 5.43 4.02 6.22
CA ARG A 86 6.32 4.38 5.10
C ARG A 86 5.56 4.83 3.84
N CYS A 87 4.26 4.55 3.76
CA CYS A 87 3.44 4.91 2.60
C CYS A 87 2.00 5.26 3.05
N LYS A 88 1.11 5.48 2.09
CA LYS A 88 -0.29 5.85 2.37
C LYS A 88 -1.24 4.65 2.46
N ASP A 89 -0.72 3.44 2.27
CA ASP A 89 -1.53 2.22 2.29
C ASP A 89 -2.04 1.92 3.69
N ARG A 90 -3.24 1.35 3.75
CA ARG A 90 -3.95 1.03 4.99
C ARG A 90 -4.42 -0.42 4.96
N PHE A 91 -4.42 -1.04 6.13
CA PHE A 91 -4.67 -2.47 6.30
C PHE A 91 -5.70 -2.73 7.39
N TRP A 92 -6.53 -3.73 7.14
CA TRP A 92 -7.60 -4.13 8.05
C TRP A 92 -7.09 -4.94 9.23
N CYS A 93 -5.99 -5.67 9.05
CA CYS A 93 -5.35 -6.46 10.08
C CYS A 93 -3.83 -6.35 10.03
N TYR A 94 -3.22 -6.71 11.16
CA TYR A 94 -1.79 -6.71 11.34
C TYR A 94 -1.05 -7.60 10.34
N ASP A 95 -1.59 -8.78 10.04
CA ASP A 95 -0.97 -9.72 9.09
C ASP A 95 -0.85 -9.13 7.68
N GLY A 96 -1.86 -8.36 7.25
CA GLY A 96 -1.82 -7.62 5.98
C GLY A 96 -0.73 -6.55 5.96
N LEU A 97 -0.62 -5.78 7.05
CA LEU A 97 0.42 -4.75 7.19
C LEU A 97 1.83 -5.34 7.21
N GLU A 98 2.08 -6.40 8.00
CA GLU A 98 3.39 -7.07 8.05
C GLU A 98 3.81 -7.56 6.67
N ARG A 99 2.89 -8.25 5.98
CA ARG A 99 3.13 -8.74 4.63
C ARG A 99 3.44 -7.59 3.67
N HIS A 100 2.70 -6.48 3.75
CA HIS A 100 2.99 -5.29 2.95
C HIS A 100 4.38 -4.73 3.24
N LEU A 101 4.78 -4.60 4.51
CA LEU A 101 6.09 -4.04 4.88
C LEU A 101 7.24 -4.89 4.33
N VAL A 102 7.11 -6.21 4.40
CA VAL A 102 8.08 -7.14 3.80
C VAL A 102 8.09 -6.97 2.28
N MET A 103 6.92 -6.92 1.64
CA MET A 103 6.77 -6.93 0.17
C MET A 103 7.04 -5.59 -0.52
N ALA A 104 6.70 -4.47 0.09
CA ALA A 104 6.84 -3.13 -0.49
C ALA A 104 8.09 -2.40 0.03
N HIS A 105 8.47 -2.62 1.29
CA HIS A 105 9.52 -1.84 1.94
C HIS A 105 10.75 -2.66 2.36
N GLY A 106 10.71 -3.99 2.23
CA GLY A 106 11.82 -4.86 2.67
C GLY A 106 12.03 -4.84 4.18
N LEU A 107 11.02 -4.43 4.94
CA LEU A 107 11.09 -4.35 6.40
C LEU A 107 10.49 -5.63 6.98
N VAL A 108 11.23 -6.26 7.90
CA VAL A 108 10.80 -7.47 8.59
C VAL A 108 10.71 -7.18 10.09
N THR A 109 9.54 -7.43 10.67
CA THR A 109 9.34 -7.31 12.12
C THR A 109 9.92 -8.50 12.86
N GLN A 110 10.17 -8.35 14.16
CA GLN A 110 10.53 -9.47 15.02
C GLN A 110 9.44 -10.56 15.00
N GLU A 111 8.17 -10.18 15.00
CA GLU A 111 7.05 -11.13 14.98
C GLU A 111 6.98 -11.89 13.64
N PHE A 112 7.23 -11.24 12.50
CA PHE A 112 7.28 -11.92 11.21
C PHE A 112 8.50 -12.84 11.08
N LEU A 113 9.65 -12.47 11.66
CA LEU A 113 10.80 -13.39 11.78
C LEU A 113 10.45 -14.62 12.62
N ARG A 114 9.74 -14.43 13.74
CA ARG A 114 9.23 -15.54 14.57
C ARG A 114 8.25 -16.42 13.79
N LYS A 115 7.37 -15.85 12.97
CA LYS A 115 6.50 -16.60 12.05
C LYS A 115 7.32 -17.42 11.06
N ALA A 116 8.38 -16.85 10.47
CA ALA A 116 9.26 -17.59 9.55
C ALA A 116 9.95 -18.79 10.23
N GLN A 117 10.46 -18.62 11.45
CA GLN A 117 11.05 -19.71 12.23
C GLN A 117 10.05 -20.85 12.50
N ASN A 118 8.76 -20.51 12.63
CA ASN A 118 7.68 -21.45 12.86
C ASN A 118 6.99 -21.94 11.57
N LYS A 119 7.55 -21.66 10.39
CA LYS A 119 6.96 -22.00 9.07
C LYS A 119 5.56 -21.40 8.87
N GLN A 120 5.34 -20.21 9.40
CA GLN A 120 4.10 -19.44 9.33
C GLN A 120 4.26 -18.14 8.52
N ASP A 121 5.36 -17.97 7.79
CA ASP A 121 5.62 -16.83 6.91
C ASP A 121 5.11 -17.05 5.47
N GLY A 122 4.24 -18.04 5.25
CA GLY A 122 3.68 -18.34 3.93
C GLY A 122 2.88 -17.21 3.31
N GLY A 123 2.57 -17.33 2.03
CA GLY A 123 1.76 -16.35 1.30
C GLY A 123 1.99 -16.41 -0.21
N ARG A 124 1.49 -15.39 -0.90
CA ARG A 124 1.74 -15.21 -2.32
C ARG A 124 2.84 -14.16 -2.50
N CYS A 125 3.85 -14.48 -3.32
CA CYS A 125 4.89 -13.52 -3.64
C CYS A 125 4.34 -12.44 -4.57
N GLN A 126 4.54 -11.15 -4.27
CA GLN A 126 4.05 -10.07 -5.12
C GLN A 126 4.90 -9.86 -6.39
N ILE A 127 6.11 -10.41 -6.43
CA ILE A 127 7.03 -10.31 -7.57
C ILE A 127 6.72 -11.40 -8.59
N CYS A 128 6.79 -12.68 -8.19
CA CYS A 128 6.57 -13.82 -9.10
C CYS A 128 5.17 -14.43 -9.06
N LYS A 129 4.26 -13.94 -8.19
CA LYS A 129 2.87 -14.40 -8.04
C LYS A 129 2.67 -15.87 -7.63
N LYS A 130 3.76 -16.60 -7.32
CA LYS A 130 3.71 -17.96 -6.80
C LYS A 130 3.20 -17.99 -5.35
N GLN A 131 2.46 -19.05 -5.01
CA GLN A 131 1.96 -19.32 -3.67
C GLN A 131 2.95 -20.23 -2.92
N TYR A 132 3.26 -19.88 -1.68
CA TYR A 132 4.13 -20.62 -0.79
C TYR A 132 3.41 -20.92 0.52
N ALA A 133 3.54 -22.15 1.02
CA ALA A 133 2.99 -22.53 2.32
C ALA A 133 3.80 -21.93 3.48
N PHE A 134 5.11 -21.74 3.29
CA PHE A 134 6.09 -21.18 4.23
C PHE A 134 7.37 -20.81 3.46
N ASN A 135 8.39 -20.29 4.15
CA ASN A 135 9.69 -19.85 3.60
C ASN A 135 9.60 -18.67 2.61
N MET A 136 8.64 -17.76 2.80
CA MET A 136 8.53 -16.56 1.96
C MET A 136 9.76 -15.66 2.10
N LEU A 137 10.29 -15.45 3.32
CA LEU A 137 11.47 -14.60 3.49
C LEU A 137 12.67 -15.16 2.73
N GLN A 138 12.89 -16.48 2.86
CA GLN A 138 13.98 -17.17 2.16
C GLN A 138 13.82 -17.05 0.64
N HIS A 139 12.60 -17.26 0.12
CA HIS A 139 12.28 -17.10 -1.29
C HIS A 139 12.60 -15.68 -1.80
N LEU A 140 12.20 -14.65 -1.05
CA LEU A 140 12.46 -13.26 -1.44
C LEU A 140 13.96 -12.94 -1.54
N VAL A 141 14.77 -13.50 -0.64
CA VAL A 141 16.22 -13.30 -0.66
C VAL A 141 16.87 -14.08 -1.80
N GLN A 142 16.54 -15.37 -1.97
CA GLN A 142 17.22 -16.24 -2.94
C GLN A 142 16.82 -15.93 -4.39
N GLU A 143 15.51 -15.80 -4.66
CA GLU A 143 14.98 -15.73 -6.02
C GLU A 143 14.81 -14.29 -6.51
N HIS A 144 14.69 -13.34 -5.58
CA HIS A 144 14.44 -11.93 -5.90
C HIS A 144 15.53 -11.00 -5.37
N GLN A 145 16.58 -11.54 -4.74
CA GLN A 145 17.72 -10.77 -4.19
C GLN A 145 17.25 -9.59 -3.34
N LYS A 146 16.15 -9.78 -2.62
CA LYS A 146 15.51 -8.71 -1.89
C LYS A 146 16.31 -8.40 -0.63
N ASN A 147 16.67 -7.12 -0.48
CA ASN A 147 17.29 -6.64 0.75
C ASN A 147 16.22 -6.57 1.84
N LEU A 148 16.37 -7.43 2.85
CA LEU A 148 15.51 -7.47 4.02
C LEU A 148 16.23 -6.87 5.21
N CYS A 149 15.58 -5.91 5.88
CA CYS A 149 16.09 -5.27 7.08
C CYS A 149 15.15 -5.54 8.25
N SER A 150 15.71 -5.92 9.40
CA SER A 150 14.96 -5.96 10.65
C SER A 150 14.53 -4.55 11.04
N ALA A 151 13.27 -4.37 11.42
CA ALA A 151 12.75 -3.09 11.87
C ALA A 151 11.75 -3.29 13.00
N GLU A 152 11.85 -2.44 14.02
CA GLU A 152 10.78 -2.24 14.99
C GLU A 152 9.77 -1.24 14.40
N ILE A 153 8.50 -1.62 14.38
CA ILE A 153 7.43 -0.75 13.89
C ILE A 153 6.83 -0.03 15.08
N ARG A 154 6.70 1.28 14.95
CA ARG A 154 5.82 2.09 15.80
C ARG A 154 4.46 2.21 15.13
N TYR A 155 3.42 1.84 15.86
CA TYR A 155 2.04 2.06 15.49
C TYR A 155 1.56 3.39 16.05
N SER A 156 0.87 4.19 15.24
CA SER A 156 0.31 5.47 15.62
C SER A 156 -1.20 5.47 15.48
N CYS A 157 -1.90 6.13 16.40
CA CYS A 157 -3.29 6.46 16.21
C CYS A 157 -3.42 7.64 15.24
N ASP A 158 -4.39 7.59 14.34
CA ASP A 158 -4.66 8.70 13.41
C ASP A 158 -5.60 9.76 14.01
N VAL A 159 -6.23 9.47 15.15
CA VAL A 159 -7.19 10.35 15.82
C VAL A 159 -6.52 11.23 16.88
N CYS A 160 -5.46 10.73 17.52
CA CYS A 160 -4.72 11.45 18.57
C CYS A 160 -3.22 11.18 18.49
N GLN A 161 -2.43 11.71 19.43
CA GLN A 161 -0.97 11.58 19.43
C GLN A 161 -0.45 10.25 20.03
N TYR A 162 -1.35 9.30 20.34
CA TYR A 162 -0.96 8.02 20.93
C TYR A 162 -0.13 7.18 19.93
N SER A 163 0.94 6.57 20.42
CA SER A 163 1.75 5.63 19.66
C SER A 163 2.35 4.56 20.57
N THR A 164 2.54 3.36 20.03
CA THR A 164 3.06 2.18 20.74
C THR A 164 3.86 1.30 19.78
N THR A 165 4.74 0.44 20.29
CA THR A 165 5.43 -0.60 19.52
C THR A 165 4.73 -1.96 19.62
N VAL A 166 3.64 -2.05 20.40
CA VAL A 166 2.84 -3.27 20.59
C VAL A 166 1.50 -3.13 19.89
N TYR A 167 1.19 -4.03 18.95
CA TYR A 167 -0.04 -3.96 18.16
C TYR A 167 -1.31 -4.06 19.02
N GLN A 168 -1.34 -4.99 19.99
CA GLN A 168 -2.52 -5.21 20.86
C GLN A 168 -2.88 -3.97 21.68
N GLU A 169 -1.89 -3.16 22.06
CA GLU A 169 -2.11 -1.89 22.75
C GLU A 169 -2.78 -0.87 21.82
N LEU A 170 -2.35 -0.79 20.56
CA LEU A 170 -3.03 0.06 19.57
C LEU A 170 -4.46 -0.43 19.34
N GLU A 171 -4.68 -1.74 19.17
CA GLU A 171 -6.02 -2.30 18.95
C GLU A 171 -6.98 -1.97 20.10
N THR A 172 -6.51 -2.11 21.34
CA THR A 172 -7.26 -1.73 22.55
C THR A 172 -7.50 -0.23 22.61
N HIS A 173 -6.50 0.59 22.27
CA HIS A 173 -6.61 2.04 22.21
C HIS A 173 -7.65 2.50 21.18
N LEU A 174 -7.71 1.87 20.00
CA LEU A 174 -8.66 2.21 18.95
C LEU A 174 -10.13 1.96 19.36
N LEU A 175 -10.39 1.11 20.35
CA LEU A 175 -11.74 0.91 20.91
C LEU A 175 -12.20 2.09 21.78
N GLN A 176 -11.28 2.94 22.27
CA GLN A 176 -11.60 4.10 23.11
C GLN A 176 -12.06 5.30 22.29
N HIS A 177 -11.70 5.36 21.01
CA HIS A 177 -12.24 6.38 20.12
C HIS A 177 -13.68 6.01 19.80
N PRO A 178 -14.63 6.95 19.94
CA PRO A 178 -15.94 6.75 19.34
C PRO A 178 -15.74 6.46 17.85
N LYS A 179 -16.55 5.57 17.29
CA LYS A 179 -16.62 5.30 15.85
C LYS A 179 -17.05 6.59 15.15
N THR A 180 -16.11 7.53 14.99
CA THR A 180 -16.40 8.90 14.59
C THR A 180 -16.69 8.88 13.10
N ASN A 181 -17.94 9.22 12.76
CA ASN A 181 -18.29 9.70 11.44
C ASN A 181 -17.23 10.74 11.02
N GLY A 182 -16.53 10.44 9.92
CA GLY A 182 -15.53 11.33 9.36
C GLY A 182 -16.12 12.71 9.10
N THR A 183 -15.80 13.66 9.96
CA THR A 183 -15.88 15.08 9.62
C THR A 183 -14.46 15.51 9.31
N SER A 184 -14.26 15.76 8.02
CA SER A 184 -13.04 16.29 7.43
C SER A 184 -12.55 17.49 8.24
N LYS A 185 -11.33 17.39 8.74
CA LYS A 185 -10.60 18.56 9.28
C LYS A 185 -10.20 19.42 8.07
N ALA A 186 -11.10 20.31 7.66
CA ALA A 186 -10.71 21.53 6.95
C ALA A 186 -10.02 22.40 8.00
N ALA A 187 -8.70 22.52 7.91
CA ALA A 187 -7.93 23.48 8.68
C ALA A 187 -7.56 24.64 7.74
N SER A 188 -7.93 25.82 8.22
CA SER A 188 -7.84 27.17 7.66
C SER A 188 -6.48 27.60 7.16
#